data_AF-A0A848ILV5-F1
#
_entry.id   AF-A0A848ILV5-F1
#
_cell.length_a   1.000
_cell.length_b   1.000
_cell.length_c   1.000
_cell.angle_alpha   90.00
_cell.angle_beta   90.00
_cell.angle_gamma   90.00
#
_symmetry.space_group_name_H-M   'P 1'
#
loop_
_entity.id
_entity.type
_entity.pdbx_description
1 polymer ?
#
loop_
_entity_poly.entity_id
_entity_poly.type
_entity_poly.pdbx_seq_one_letter_code
_entity_poly.pdbx_strand_id
1 'polypeptide(L)'
;MKRMTAGLLAVVFSFTYTAAIAERPDSDESLQNTHRNSVVGDFFTPVQWTADARSGFSVRRVQLPDNSRAIARTSLCSADETVYFNCAVKNGEKVVSLCGTKGLSRNEGYLQYRFGRPGHIDLEYPKAREDTRRAFFYAHYFRALVDLSEISFTIDKYRYSIFDHVDSESKPSKREAGVQVTTADDGSTTTLVCRGAPTSRLAALANVLPCDKESGLNISGCSQ
;
A
#
# COMPACT_ATOMS: atom_id res chain seq x y z
N MET A 1 -2.84 15.77 59.21
CA MET A 1 -3.33 14.50 59.79
C MET A 1 -4.63 14.09 59.10
N LYS A 2 -4.56 13.14 58.14
CA LYS A 2 -5.64 12.17 57.89
C LYS A 2 -5.06 11.09 56.98
N ARG A 3 -4.79 9.94 57.59
CA ARG A 3 -4.44 8.68 56.93
C ARG A 3 -5.71 8.13 56.28
N MET A 4 -5.63 7.67 55.04
CA MET A 4 -6.59 6.73 54.48
C MET A 4 -5.82 5.70 53.65
N THR A 5 -5.55 4.60 54.34
CA THR A 5 -5.17 3.26 53.85
C THR A 5 -6.38 2.58 53.21
N ALA A 6 -6.20 2.07 51.99
CA ALA A 6 -6.89 0.93 51.40
C ALA A 6 -6.17 0.64 50.08
N GLY A 7 -5.82 -0.57 49.67
CA GLY A 7 -6.17 -1.90 50.12
C GLY A 7 -5.78 -2.77 48.93
N LEU A 8 -4.69 -3.51 49.11
CA LEU A 8 -4.06 -4.36 48.13
C LEU A 8 -5.01 -5.51 47.74
N LEU A 9 -5.37 -5.64 46.47
CA LEU A 9 -5.93 -6.87 45.91
C LEU A 9 -5.22 -7.15 44.58
N ALA A 10 -4.09 -7.84 44.68
CA ALA A 10 -3.44 -8.46 43.54
C ALA A 10 -4.19 -9.76 43.21
N VAL A 11 -5.00 -9.73 42.16
CA VAL A 11 -5.61 -10.93 41.60
C VAL A 11 -4.58 -11.56 40.66
N VAL A 12 -3.91 -12.61 41.14
CA VAL A 12 -2.96 -13.41 40.37
C VAL A 12 -3.76 -14.40 39.52
N PHE A 13 -3.97 -14.09 38.24
CA PHE A 13 -4.48 -15.05 37.26
C PHE A 13 -3.31 -15.86 36.70
N SER A 14 -3.10 -17.06 37.25
CA SER A 14 -2.22 -18.06 36.65
C SER A 14 -2.96 -18.75 35.50
N PHE A 15 -2.68 -18.34 34.26
CA PHE A 15 -3.06 -19.10 33.07
C PHE A 15 -1.95 -20.12 32.77
N THR A 16 -2.20 -21.38 33.08
CA THR A 16 -1.40 -22.50 32.58
C THR A 16 -1.78 -22.74 31.11
N TYR A 17 -0.86 -22.42 30.20
CA TYR A 17 -1.02 -22.67 28.78
C TYR A 17 -0.54 -24.08 28.45
N THR A 18 -1.47 -25.01 28.20
CA THR A 18 -1.13 -26.34 27.69
C THR A 18 -0.88 -26.24 26.18
N ALA A 19 0.39 -26.30 25.77
CA ALA A 19 0.76 -26.39 24.37
C ALA A 19 0.47 -27.82 23.85
N ALA A 20 -0.51 -27.94 22.95
CA ALA A 20 -0.73 -29.16 22.17
C ALA A 20 0.23 -29.16 20.98
N ILE A 21 1.19 -30.08 21.00
CA ILE A 21 2.13 -30.34 19.91
C ILE A 21 1.42 -31.27 18.92
N ALA A 22 1.19 -30.81 17.69
CA ALA A 22 0.71 -31.64 16.59
C ALA A 22 1.90 -31.96 15.67
N GLU A 23 2.27 -33.24 15.64
CA GLU A 23 3.32 -33.81 14.80
C GLU A 23 2.88 -33.82 13.32
N ARG A 24 3.76 -33.38 12.41
CA ARG A 24 3.58 -33.54 10.96
C ARG A 24 4.36 -34.77 10.50
N PRO A 25 3.74 -35.68 9.73
CA PRO A 25 4.44 -36.84 9.18
C PRO A 25 5.31 -36.45 7.98
N ASP A 26 6.48 -37.07 7.99
CA ASP A 26 7.49 -37.19 6.94
C ASP A 26 6.90 -37.81 5.66
N SER A 27 7.27 -37.26 4.50
CA SER A 27 7.17 -38.00 3.24
C SER A 27 8.28 -37.54 2.28
N ASP A 28 9.42 -38.20 2.48
CA ASP A 28 10.47 -38.47 1.51
C ASP A 28 9.87 -39.10 0.24
N GLU A 29 10.13 -38.53 -0.94
CA GLU A 29 10.18 -39.33 -2.16
C GLU A 29 11.21 -38.76 -3.14
N SER A 30 12.41 -39.33 -3.06
CA SER A 30 13.47 -39.21 -4.03
C SER A 30 13.07 -39.92 -5.34
N LEU A 31 13.06 -39.22 -6.47
CA LEU A 31 13.07 -39.87 -7.79
C LEU A 31 14.46 -39.81 -8.39
N GLN A 32 15.01 -41.01 -8.54
CA GLN A 32 16.35 -41.32 -9.00
C GLN A 32 16.54 -40.98 -10.48
N ASN A 33 17.60 -40.23 -10.75
CA ASN A 33 18.09 -39.88 -12.06
C ASN A 33 18.73 -41.11 -12.72
N THR A 34 18.06 -41.69 -13.73
CA THR A 34 18.59 -42.85 -14.45
C THR A 34 19.24 -42.40 -15.76
N HIS A 35 20.57 -42.54 -15.80
CA HIS A 35 21.40 -42.41 -16.99
C HIS A 35 20.92 -43.35 -18.12
N ARG A 36 20.70 -42.80 -19.32
CA ARG A 36 20.84 -43.55 -20.58
C ARG A 36 21.76 -42.82 -21.54
N ASN A 37 22.84 -43.52 -21.87
CA ASN A 37 23.78 -43.21 -22.95
C ASN A 37 23.20 -43.61 -24.31
N SER A 38 23.86 -43.07 -25.36
CA SER A 38 23.75 -43.40 -26.79
C SER A 38 22.57 -42.74 -27.51
N VAL A 39 22.72 -42.09 -28.67
CA VAL A 39 23.53 -42.46 -29.85
C VAL A 39 23.93 -41.16 -30.58
N VAL A 40 25.21 -41.02 -30.94
CA VAL A 40 25.70 -40.06 -31.93
C VAL A 40 25.20 -40.50 -33.31
N GLY A 41 24.33 -39.69 -33.90
CA GLY A 41 23.81 -39.86 -35.26
C GLY A 41 23.89 -38.53 -35.99
N ASP A 42 24.97 -38.35 -36.73
CA ASP A 42 25.22 -37.23 -37.64
C ASP A 42 24.21 -37.24 -38.79
N PHE A 43 23.19 -36.39 -38.73
CA PHE A 43 22.35 -36.03 -39.88
C PHE A 43 21.89 -34.57 -39.76
N PHE A 44 22.85 -33.64 -39.82
CA PHE A 44 22.56 -32.23 -40.05
C PHE A 44 22.65 -31.94 -41.56
N THR A 45 21.52 -32.00 -42.26
CA THR A 45 21.36 -31.23 -43.50
C THR A 45 20.93 -29.81 -43.11
N PRO A 46 21.56 -28.76 -43.66
CA PRO A 46 21.11 -27.39 -43.42
C PRO A 46 19.77 -27.19 -44.13
N VAL A 47 18.69 -27.10 -43.34
CA VAL A 47 17.41 -26.56 -43.80
C VAL A 47 17.65 -25.09 -44.13
N GLN A 48 17.60 -24.77 -45.43
CA GLN A 48 17.60 -23.39 -45.90
C GLN A 48 16.27 -22.74 -45.49
N TRP A 49 16.33 -21.85 -44.50
CA TRP A 49 15.23 -20.95 -44.20
C TRP A 49 15.17 -19.86 -45.28
N THR A 50 14.22 -19.97 -46.20
CA THR A 50 13.85 -18.84 -47.05
C THR A 50 13.09 -17.84 -46.18
N ALA A 51 13.71 -16.68 -45.95
CA ALA A 51 13.05 -15.55 -45.31
C ALA A 51 11.99 -14.98 -46.27
N ASP A 52 10.76 -15.46 -46.15
CA ASP A 52 9.61 -14.81 -46.78
C ASP A 52 9.29 -13.52 -46.03
N ALA A 53 9.97 -12.46 -46.44
CA ALA A 53 9.62 -11.08 -46.14
C ALA A 53 8.35 -10.71 -46.93
N ARG A 54 7.16 -10.94 -46.35
CA ARG A 54 5.94 -10.15 -46.57
C ARG A 54 4.76 -10.65 -45.75
N SER A 55 4.62 -10.13 -44.54
CA SER A 55 3.31 -9.93 -43.91
C SER A 55 3.40 -8.71 -43.00
N GLY A 56 2.96 -7.57 -43.52
CA GLY A 56 2.88 -6.32 -42.77
C GLY A 56 1.85 -6.45 -41.66
N PHE A 57 2.29 -6.82 -40.46
CA PHE A 57 1.48 -6.73 -39.26
C PHE A 57 1.38 -5.26 -38.85
N SER A 58 0.28 -4.61 -39.24
CA SER A 58 -0.06 -3.26 -38.77
C SER A 58 -0.49 -3.33 -37.31
N VAL A 59 0.45 -3.05 -36.40
CA VAL A 59 0.12 -2.85 -34.98
C VAL A 59 -0.59 -1.49 -34.87
N ARG A 60 -1.92 -1.52 -34.84
CA ARG A 60 -2.70 -0.34 -34.44
C ARG A 60 -2.41 -0.07 -32.97
N ARG A 61 -1.71 1.03 -32.70
CA ARG A 61 -1.61 1.60 -31.34
C ARG A 61 -3.03 1.92 -30.87
N VAL A 62 -3.56 1.10 -29.97
CA VAL A 62 -4.77 1.43 -29.21
C VAL A 62 -4.35 2.51 -28.22
N GLN A 63 -4.76 3.75 -28.46
CA GLN A 63 -4.59 4.84 -27.51
C GLN A 63 -5.49 4.56 -26.31
N LEU A 64 -4.93 4.05 -25.21
CA LEU A 64 -5.63 3.98 -23.93
C LEU A 64 -5.96 5.42 -23.49
N PRO A 65 -7.17 5.69 -22.97
CA PRO A 65 -7.52 7.01 -22.47
C PRO A 65 -6.54 7.40 -21.36
N ASP A 66 -5.80 8.48 -21.58
CA ASP A 66 -4.85 9.01 -20.62
C ASP A 66 -5.61 9.75 -19.51
N ASN A 67 -6.18 8.96 -18.58
CA ASN A 67 -6.88 9.48 -17.39
C ASN A 67 -5.94 10.28 -16.47
N SER A 68 -4.62 10.25 -16.68
CA SER A 68 -3.67 10.97 -15.83
C SER A 68 -3.88 12.49 -15.88
N ARG A 69 -4.24 13.04 -17.04
CA ARG A 69 -4.45 14.48 -17.23
C ARG A 69 -5.76 14.99 -16.62
N ALA A 70 -6.79 14.14 -16.58
CA ALA A 70 -8.06 14.45 -15.92
C ALA A 70 -7.94 14.39 -14.38
N ILE A 71 -7.18 13.41 -13.86
CA ILE A 71 -6.86 13.31 -12.44
C ILE A 71 -6.04 14.53 -11.99
N ALA A 72 -5.03 14.94 -12.77
CA ALA A 72 -4.23 16.13 -12.46
C ALA A 72 -5.07 17.41 -12.32
N ARG A 73 -6.15 17.56 -13.11
CA ARG A 73 -7.05 18.73 -13.05
C ARG A 73 -8.00 18.72 -11.84
N THR A 74 -8.19 17.57 -11.20
CA THR A 74 -9.10 17.41 -10.07
C THR A 74 -8.38 17.16 -8.75
N SER A 75 -7.09 16.86 -8.82
CA SER A 75 -6.20 16.73 -7.67
C SER A 75 -5.69 18.08 -7.18
N LEU A 76 -5.20 18.10 -5.95
CA LEU A 76 -4.43 19.22 -5.40
C LEU A 76 -2.94 19.14 -5.76
N CYS A 77 -2.54 18.21 -6.62
CA CYS A 77 -1.16 18.07 -7.08
C CYS A 77 -0.85 19.05 -8.22
N SER A 78 0.38 19.54 -8.26
CA SER A 78 0.92 20.36 -9.34
C SER A 78 1.12 19.52 -10.59
N ALA A 79 1.17 20.14 -11.78
CA ALA A 79 1.34 19.43 -13.05
C ALA A 79 2.66 18.64 -13.16
N ASP A 80 3.67 19.03 -12.38
CA ASP A 80 4.98 18.35 -12.32
C ASP A 80 5.10 17.28 -11.24
N GLU A 81 4.02 17.04 -10.50
CA GLU A 81 3.97 16.03 -9.44
C GLU A 81 3.30 14.75 -9.94
N THR A 82 3.65 13.65 -9.29
CA THR A 82 2.94 12.37 -9.38
C THR A 82 1.84 12.34 -8.32
N VAL A 83 0.63 12.00 -8.77
CA VAL A 83 -0.51 11.74 -7.88
C VAL A 83 -0.40 10.32 -7.35
N TYR A 84 -0.01 10.16 -6.08
CA TYR A 84 0.03 8.87 -5.39
C TYR A 84 -1.33 8.49 -4.80
N PHE A 85 -2.10 9.49 -4.39
CA PHE A 85 -3.48 9.30 -3.95
C PHE A 85 -4.31 10.53 -4.32
N ASN A 86 -5.54 10.33 -4.76
CA ASN A 86 -6.51 11.40 -4.96
C ASN A 86 -7.94 10.91 -4.74
N CYS A 87 -8.69 11.68 -3.95
CA CYS A 87 -10.04 11.31 -3.54
C CYS A 87 -10.88 12.54 -3.20
N ALA A 88 -12.08 12.63 -3.79
CA ALA A 88 -13.11 13.58 -3.36
C ALA A 88 -13.86 13.01 -2.15
N VAL A 89 -14.01 13.80 -1.09
CA VAL A 89 -14.68 13.36 0.15
C VAL A 89 -16.20 13.25 -0.08
N LYS A 90 -16.81 12.16 0.37
CA LYS A 90 -18.24 11.84 0.14
C LYS A 90 -19.17 13.00 0.50
N ASN A 91 -18.97 13.60 1.67
CA ASN A 91 -19.87 14.59 2.25
C ASN A 91 -19.40 16.06 2.10
N GLY A 92 -18.65 16.39 1.04
CA GLY A 92 -18.28 17.80 0.82
C GLY A 92 -17.59 18.08 -0.52
N GLU A 93 -17.13 19.32 -0.68
CA GLU A 93 -16.38 19.76 -1.86
C GLU A 93 -14.87 19.53 -1.71
N LYS A 94 -14.47 18.93 -0.59
CA LYS A 94 -13.06 18.73 -0.24
C LYS A 94 -12.47 17.55 -1.00
N VAL A 95 -11.21 17.71 -1.35
CA VAL A 95 -10.36 16.73 -2.01
C VAL A 95 -9.16 16.47 -1.11
N VAL A 96 -8.78 15.20 -1.04
CA VAL A 96 -7.51 14.74 -0.47
C VAL A 96 -6.60 14.36 -1.61
N SER A 97 -5.36 14.81 -1.58
CA SER A 97 -4.32 14.35 -2.51
C SER A 97 -3.01 14.07 -1.78
N LEU A 98 -2.33 13.00 -2.20
CA LEU A 98 -0.95 12.72 -1.84
C LEU A 98 -0.10 12.90 -3.09
N CYS A 99 0.78 13.90 -3.06
CA CYS A 99 1.54 14.37 -4.20
C CYS A 99 3.02 14.13 -3.94
N GLY A 100 3.78 13.72 -4.96
CA GLY A 100 5.23 13.64 -4.83
C GLY A 100 5.96 13.93 -6.13
N THR A 101 7.28 14.05 -6.07
CA THR A 101 8.10 14.29 -7.26
C THR A 101 8.00 13.15 -8.26
N LYS A 102 8.16 13.46 -9.56
CA LYS A 102 8.46 12.43 -10.56
C LYS A 102 9.78 11.74 -10.18
N GLY A 103 9.79 10.41 -10.08
CA GLY A 103 10.99 9.66 -9.68
C GLY A 103 11.29 9.64 -8.18
N LEU A 104 10.28 9.88 -7.32
CA LEU A 104 10.42 9.74 -5.88
C LEU A 104 11.08 8.40 -5.50
N SER A 105 12.12 8.46 -4.67
CA SER A 105 12.88 7.31 -4.20
C SER A 105 13.11 7.37 -2.70
N ARG A 106 13.71 6.31 -2.15
CA ARG A 106 14.07 6.26 -0.72
C ARG A 106 15.07 7.33 -0.30
N ASN A 107 15.79 7.97 -1.22
CA ASN A 107 16.84 8.96 -0.93
C ASN A 107 16.58 10.34 -1.54
N GLU A 108 15.68 10.44 -2.51
CA GLU A 108 15.45 11.67 -3.28
C GLU A 108 13.97 11.95 -3.48
N GLY A 109 13.64 13.24 -3.56
CA GLY A 109 12.29 13.72 -3.82
C GLY A 109 11.53 14.07 -2.55
N TYR A 110 10.33 14.60 -2.76
CA TYR A 110 9.39 14.94 -1.69
C TYR A 110 8.05 14.25 -1.89
N LEU A 111 7.40 13.99 -0.78
CA LEU A 111 6.02 13.57 -0.66
C LEU A 111 5.25 14.59 0.18
N GLN A 112 4.04 14.93 -0.20
CA GLN A 112 3.24 15.95 0.47
C GLN A 112 1.76 15.60 0.42
N TYR A 113 1.13 15.63 1.59
CA TYR A 113 -0.30 15.55 1.78
C TYR A 113 -0.94 16.92 1.61
N ARG A 114 -2.03 16.98 0.86
CA ARG A 114 -2.85 18.18 0.66
C ARG A 114 -4.32 17.86 0.88
N PHE A 115 -5.00 18.75 1.59
CA PHE A 115 -6.44 18.72 1.79
C PHE A 115 -7.02 20.10 1.52
N GLY A 116 -8.12 20.18 0.78
CA GLY A 116 -8.69 21.45 0.38
C GLY A 116 -9.72 21.34 -0.73
N ARG A 117 -9.96 22.43 -1.44
CA ARG A 117 -10.79 22.48 -2.65
C ARG A 117 -9.87 22.63 -3.87
N PRO A 118 -10.31 22.23 -5.08
CA PRO A 118 -9.55 22.54 -6.29
C PRO A 118 -9.19 24.03 -6.35
N GLY A 119 -7.89 24.34 -6.41
CA GLY A 119 -7.38 25.72 -6.40
C GLY A 119 -7.22 26.37 -5.02
N HIS A 120 -7.59 25.72 -3.92
CA HIS A 120 -7.41 26.24 -2.56
C HIS A 120 -7.01 25.12 -1.57
N ILE A 121 -5.78 25.18 -1.06
CA ILE A 121 -5.27 24.22 -0.09
C ILE A 121 -5.58 24.73 1.32
N ASP A 122 -6.33 23.94 2.09
CA ASP A 122 -6.64 24.27 3.49
C ASP A 122 -5.57 23.73 4.44
N LEU A 123 -4.99 22.56 4.11
CA LEU A 123 -3.97 21.88 4.89
C LEU A 123 -2.93 21.26 3.94
N GLU A 124 -1.67 21.51 4.25
CA GLU A 124 -0.52 20.99 3.52
C GLU A 124 0.50 20.45 4.52
N TYR A 125 0.97 19.21 4.31
CA TYR A 125 1.94 18.57 5.19
C TYR A 125 2.91 17.64 4.45
N PRO A 126 4.21 17.69 4.76
CA PRO A 126 4.90 18.79 5.43
C PRO A 126 4.84 20.09 4.61
N LYS A 127 4.95 21.25 5.26
CA LYS A 127 5.05 22.55 4.54
C LYS A 127 6.37 22.72 3.82
N ALA A 128 7.45 22.18 4.38
CA ALA A 128 8.74 22.10 3.71
C ALA A 128 8.69 21.04 2.60
N ARG A 129 9.61 21.13 1.63
CA ARG A 129 9.76 20.15 0.53
C ARG A 129 11.06 19.36 0.60
N GLU A 130 11.78 19.45 1.71
CA GLU A 130 13.04 18.75 1.93
C GLU A 130 12.84 17.53 2.82
N ASP A 131 13.35 16.38 2.39
CA ASP A 131 13.32 15.08 3.10
C ASP A 131 11.94 14.68 3.69
N THR A 132 10.86 15.15 3.06
CA THR A 132 9.50 15.04 3.63
C THR A 132 8.99 13.62 3.69
N ARG A 133 9.50 12.74 2.82
CA ARG A 133 9.13 11.32 2.75
C ARG A 133 9.39 10.57 4.06
N ARG A 134 10.31 11.03 4.91
CA ARG A 134 10.54 10.42 6.23
C ARG A 134 9.48 10.77 7.28
N ALA A 135 8.62 11.75 6.99
CA ALA A 135 7.48 12.10 7.84
C ALA A 135 6.26 11.17 7.63
N PHE A 136 6.31 10.31 6.62
CA PHE A 136 5.25 9.37 6.28
C PHE A 136 5.72 7.94 6.54
N PHE A 137 4.80 7.09 7.00
CA PHE A 137 5.06 5.68 7.25
C PHE A 137 4.09 4.82 6.46
N TYR A 138 4.56 3.67 5.99
CA TYR A 138 3.76 2.75 5.17
C TYR A 138 3.39 1.48 5.95
N ALA A 139 2.15 1.04 5.78
CA ALA A 139 1.69 -0.26 6.27
C ALA A 139 0.92 -0.99 5.17
N HIS A 140 1.10 -2.31 5.14
CA HIS A 140 0.45 -3.15 4.14
C HIS A 140 0.11 -4.51 4.71
N TYR A 141 -1.14 -4.90 4.56
CA TYR A 141 -1.60 -6.24 4.86
C TYR A 141 -2.19 -6.85 3.59
N PHE A 142 -1.67 -8.01 3.22
CA PHE A 142 -2.12 -8.74 2.05
C PHE A 142 -2.37 -10.21 2.38
N ARG A 143 -3.50 -10.71 1.91
CA ARG A 143 -3.80 -12.14 1.83
C ARG A 143 -4.74 -12.42 0.65
N ALA A 144 -5.07 -13.68 0.41
CA ALA A 144 -6.06 -14.03 -0.59
C ALA A 144 -7.36 -13.22 -0.38
N LEU A 145 -7.77 -12.50 -1.44
CA LEU A 145 -8.96 -11.63 -1.52
C LEU A 145 -8.95 -10.36 -0.64
N VAL A 146 -7.90 -10.07 0.12
CA VAL A 146 -7.81 -8.87 0.97
C VAL A 146 -6.49 -8.14 0.74
N ASP A 147 -6.56 -6.85 0.45
CA ASP A 147 -5.41 -5.97 0.22
C ASP A 147 -5.68 -4.63 0.92
N LEU A 148 -4.91 -4.33 1.97
CA LEU A 148 -5.08 -3.16 2.81
C LEU A 148 -3.78 -2.37 2.82
N SER A 149 -3.78 -1.17 2.24
CA SER A 149 -2.63 -0.27 2.24
C SER A 149 -2.94 1.00 3.04
N GLU A 150 -2.00 1.42 3.89
CA GLU A 150 -2.07 2.65 4.67
C GLU A 150 -0.79 3.48 4.55
N ILE A 151 -0.95 4.80 4.54
CA ILE A 151 0.13 5.76 4.76
C ILE A 151 -0.24 6.65 5.92
N SER A 152 0.57 6.62 6.97
CA SER A 152 0.35 7.38 8.19
C SER A 152 1.36 8.49 8.40
N PHE A 153 0.93 9.54 9.07
CA PHE A 153 1.75 10.67 9.51
C PHE A 153 1.05 11.41 10.65
N THR A 154 1.75 12.29 11.34
CA THR A 154 1.19 13.02 12.48
C THR A 154 1.36 14.53 12.28
N ILE A 155 0.26 15.27 12.53
CA ILE A 155 0.27 16.72 12.63
C ILE A 155 -0.22 17.09 14.02
N ASP A 156 0.64 17.73 14.79
CA ASP A 156 0.41 18.03 16.21
C ASP A 156 -0.03 16.79 17.01
N LYS A 157 -1.29 16.76 17.47
CA LYS A 157 -1.88 15.67 18.25
C LYS A 157 -2.79 14.74 17.44
N TYR A 158 -2.77 14.86 16.11
CA TYR A 158 -3.63 14.11 15.21
C TYR A 158 -2.81 13.19 14.33
N ARG A 159 -3.08 11.89 14.43
CA ARG A 159 -2.56 10.89 13.49
C ARG A 159 -3.50 10.81 12.30
N TYR A 160 -2.95 10.99 11.11
CA TYR A 160 -3.63 10.81 9.85
C TYR A 160 -3.23 9.45 9.28
N SER A 161 -4.19 8.72 8.72
CA SER A 161 -3.96 7.50 7.94
C SER A 161 -4.72 7.59 6.62
N ILE A 162 -3.99 7.69 5.51
CA ILE A 162 -4.55 7.58 4.17
C ILE A 162 -4.65 6.10 3.86
N PHE A 163 -5.86 5.61 3.57
CA PHE A 163 -6.08 4.17 3.38
C PHE A 163 -6.76 3.85 2.06
N ASP A 164 -6.45 2.67 1.52
CA ASP A 164 -7.15 2.01 0.42
C ASP A 164 -7.28 0.53 0.77
N HIS A 165 -8.50 0.13 1.13
CA HIS A 165 -8.83 -1.19 1.66
C HIS A 165 -9.73 -1.92 0.68
N VAL A 166 -9.27 -3.07 0.21
CA VAL A 166 -10.02 -3.98 -0.66
C VAL A 166 -10.31 -5.26 0.11
N ASP A 167 -11.59 -5.58 0.26
CA ASP A 167 -12.09 -6.85 0.78
C ASP A 167 -13.00 -7.50 -0.27
N SER A 168 -12.43 -8.45 -1.01
CA SER A 168 -13.13 -9.25 -2.01
C SER A 168 -13.68 -10.58 -1.46
N GLU A 169 -13.41 -10.88 -0.19
CA GLU A 169 -13.99 -12.00 0.54
C GLU A 169 -15.45 -11.72 0.85
N SER A 170 -15.76 -10.50 1.30
CA SER A 170 -17.13 -9.98 1.38
C SER A 170 -17.87 -10.08 0.04
N LYS A 171 -19.18 -10.37 0.09
CA LYS A 171 -20.10 -10.33 -1.06
C LYS A 171 -21.23 -9.31 -0.81
N PRO A 172 -21.40 -8.27 -1.66
CA PRO A 172 -20.51 -7.90 -2.76
C PRO A 172 -19.11 -7.53 -2.27
N SER A 173 -18.12 -7.55 -3.16
CA SER A 173 -16.78 -7.08 -2.82
C SER A 173 -16.82 -5.62 -2.36
N LYS A 174 -16.04 -5.32 -1.34
CA LYS A 174 -15.97 -4.01 -0.71
C LYS A 174 -14.64 -3.38 -1.05
N ARG A 175 -14.67 -2.10 -1.43
CA ARG A 175 -13.49 -1.25 -1.46
C ARG A 175 -13.84 0.04 -0.75
N GLU A 176 -13.04 0.38 0.25
CA GLU A 176 -13.16 1.63 0.98
C GLU A 176 -11.82 2.34 0.99
N ALA A 177 -11.85 3.64 0.72
CA ALA A 177 -10.67 4.46 0.74
C ALA A 177 -11.00 5.81 1.34
N GLY A 178 -9.99 6.48 1.89
CA GLY A 178 -10.20 7.75 2.55
C GLY A 178 -9.03 8.18 3.42
N VAL A 179 -9.35 9.05 4.37
CA VAL A 179 -8.43 9.48 5.42
C VAL A 179 -9.08 9.27 6.76
N GLN A 180 -8.43 8.51 7.62
CA GLN A 180 -8.78 8.40 9.02
C GLN A 180 -7.92 9.39 9.83
N VAL A 181 -8.56 10.12 10.74
CA VAL A 181 -7.89 11.05 11.65
C VAL A 181 -8.20 10.62 13.07
N THR A 182 -7.16 10.29 13.83
CA THR A 182 -7.27 9.82 15.21
C THR A 182 -6.57 10.80 16.15
N THR A 183 -7.23 11.19 17.25
CA THR A 183 -6.61 12.05 18.26
C THR A 183 -5.73 11.24 19.20
N ALA A 184 -4.59 11.81 19.60
CA ALA A 184 -3.72 11.19 20.59
C ALA A 184 -4.26 11.30 22.03
N ASP A 185 -5.22 12.19 22.30
CA ASP A 185 -5.72 12.48 23.65
C ASP A 185 -6.62 11.34 24.15
N ASP A 186 -7.60 10.95 23.34
CA ASP A 186 -8.65 10.00 23.70
C ASP A 186 -8.82 8.86 22.69
N GLY A 187 -8.03 8.85 21.61
CA GLY A 187 -8.15 7.86 20.54
C GLY A 187 -9.41 8.02 19.68
N SER A 188 -10.15 9.14 19.80
CA SER A 188 -11.34 9.37 18.98
C SER A 188 -10.96 9.49 17.51
N THR A 189 -11.80 8.91 16.65
CA THR A 189 -11.49 8.75 15.23
C THR A 189 -12.58 9.39 14.38
N THR A 190 -12.15 10.19 13.39
CA THR A 190 -13.01 10.72 12.33
C THR A 190 -12.52 10.21 10.98
N THR A 191 -13.44 9.66 10.17
CA THR A 191 -13.09 9.11 8.85
C THR A 191 -13.70 9.94 7.72
N LEU A 192 -12.85 10.40 6.81
CA LEU A 192 -13.21 11.06 5.56
C LEU A 192 -13.21 10.03 4.43
N VAL A 193 -14.36 9.44 4.14
CA VAL A 193 -14.51 8.41 3.10
C VAL A 193 -14.61 9.02 1.71
N CYS A 194 -14.04 8.36 0.71
CA CYS A 194 -14.16 8.75 -0.69
C CYS A 194 -15.59 8.64 -1.23
N ARG A 195 -16.00 9.60 -2.05
CA ARG A 195 -17.30 9.59 -2.74
C ARG A 195 -17.40 8.46 -3.78
N GLY A 196 -16.28 8.10 -4.40
CA GLY A 196 -16.19 7.11 -5.46
C GLY A 196 -14.80 6.48 -5.51
N ALA A 197 -14.47 5.83 -6.62
CA ALA A 197 -13.17 5.18 -6.78
C ALA A 197 -12.03 6.21 -6.67
N PRO A 198 -11.06 6.03 -5.76
CA PRO A 198 -9.92 6.91 -5.65
C PRO A 198 -8.93 6.65 -6.80
N THR A 199 -8.10 7.64 -7.11
CA THR A 199 -6.78 7.35 -7.67
C THR A 199 -5.90 6.88 -6.52
N SER A 200 -5.35 5.68 -6.60
CA SER A 200 -4.51 5.13 -5.54
C SER A 200 -3.32 4.38 -6.14
N ARG A 201 -2.13 4.78 -5.72
CA ARG A 201 -0.83 4.20 -6.04
C ARG A 201 0.00 4.02 -4.76
N LEU A 202 -0.66 3.77 -3.63
CA LEU A 202 -0.02 3.64 -2.33
C LEU A 202 1.03 2.51 -2.33
N ALA A 203 0.77 1.40 -3.02
CA ALA A 203 1.73 0.31 -3.19
C ALA A 203 3.07 0.74 -3.82
N ALA A 204 3.08 1.79 -4.66
CA ALA A 204 4.32 2.31 -5.24
C ALA A 204 5.25 2.96 -4.19
N LEU A 205 4.73 3.24 -2.99
CA LEU A 205 5.47 3.87 -1.90
C LEU A 205 6.05 2.86 -0.89
N ALA A 206 5.74 1.57 -1.03
CA ALA A 206 6.17 0.51 -0.11
C ALA A 206 7.70 0.46 0.09
N ASN A 207 8.47 0.65 -0.98
CA ASN A 207 9.93 0.61 -0.94
C ASN A 207 10.58 2.01 -0.74
N VAL A 208 9.75 3.05 -0.69
CA VAL A 208 10.17 4.45 -0.56
C VAL A 208 10.07 4.92 0.90
N LEU A 209 8.98 4.55 1.57
CA LEU A 209 8.65 5.03 2.91
C LEU A 209 9.19 4.10 4.01
N PRO A 210 9.53 4.64 5.19
CA PRO A 210 9.76 3.82 6.37
C PRO A 210 8.47 3.06 6.74
N CYS A 211 8.64 1.89 7.36
CA CYS A 211 7.51 1.08 7.80
C CYS A 211 6.85 1.65 9.06
N ASP A 212 5.53 1.59 9.11
CA ASP A 212 4.73 1.98 10.28
C ASP A 212 4.64 0.83 11.28
N LYS A 213 5.37 0.94 12.40
CA LYS A 213 5.34 -0.07 13.48
C LYS A 213 4.09 0.02 14.35
N GLU A 214 3.36 1.12 14.28
CA GLU A 214 2.18 1.39 15.11
C GLU A 214 0.88 0.97 14.42
N SER A 215 0.92 0.75 13.10
CA SER A 215 -0.25 0.27 12.34
C SER A 215 -0.56 -1.18 12.70
N GLY A 216 -1.85 -1.45 12.93
CA GLY A 216 -2.38 -2.80 13.11
C GLY A 216 -2.20 -3.71 11.89
N LEU A 217 -1.85 -3.16 10.72
CA LEU A 217 -1.56 -3.95 9.52
C LEU A 217 -0.17 -4.62 9.58
N ASN A 218 0.75 -4.08 10.39
CA ASN A 218 2.13 -4.56 10.51
C ASN A 218 2.40 -5.27 11.86
N ILE A 219 1.38 -5.93 12.44
CA ILE A 219 1.45 -6.60 13.76
C ILE A 219 2.56 -7.66 13.88
N SER A 220 2.97 -8.31 12.78
CA SER A 220 4.11 -9.24 12.75
C SER A 220 5.47 -8.55 12.57
N GLY A 221 5.48 -7.21 12.61
CA GLY A 221 6.67 -6.38 12.43
C GLY A 221 6.88 -5.92 11.00
N CYS A 222 7.85 -5.02 10.87
CA CYS A 222 8.34 -4.51 9.60
C CYS A 222 9.46 -5.41 9.07
N SER A 223 9.13 -6.41 8.25
CA SER A 223 10.15 -7.16 7.51
C SER A 223 10.51 -6.38 6.25
N GLN A 224 11.56 -5.55 6.33
CA GLN A 224 12.25 -5.04 5.14
C GLN A 224 13.50 -5.85 4.88
#